data_AF-A0A3B9PKM2-F1
#
_entry.id   AF-A0A3B9PKM2-F1
#
_cell.length_a   1.000
_cell.length_b   1.000
_cell.length_c   1.000
_cell.angle_alpha   90.00
_cell.angle_beta   90.00
_cell.angle_gamma   90.00
#
_symmetry.space_group_name_H-M   'P 1'
#
loop_
_entity.id
_entity.type
_entity.pdbx_description
1 polymer ?
#
loop_
_entity_poly.entity_id
_entity_poly.type
_entity_poly.pdbx_seq_one_letter_code
_entity_poly.pdbx_strand_id
1 'polypeptide(L)'
;MDDFDRRFEKTFSMVAFASNRHLVDHMRRLINLLEIDAESAMLWGLVAHLGVAHAMHPGAQPADLLAPDGFMLGGARPVRLADLVQVSGLPKETVRRKLEKLRERGKLGRTDDGHWVAPRTGVDERTYEFTRESVKRLLQTARVIEGILQHARLD
;
A
#
# COMPACT_ATOMS: atom_id res chain seq x y z
N MET A 1 -22.88 -1.55 22.56
CA MET A 1 -22.26 -2.27 21.44
C MET A 1 -22.92 -1.73 20.19
N ASP A 2 -22.12 -1.23 19.25
CA ASP A 2 -22.64 -0.60 18.03
C ASP A 2 -23.37 -1.63 17.15
N ASP A 3 -24.25 -1.19 16.24
CA ASP A 3 -24.94 -2.08 15.30
C ASP A 3 -23.92 -2.85 14.44
N PHE A 4 -22.83 -2.18 14.05
CA PHE A 4 -21.71 -2.81 13.36
C PHE A 4 -21.11 -3.95 14.19
N ASP A 5 -20.78 -3.71 15.45
CA ASP A 5 -20.15 -4.70 16.33
C ASP A 5 -21.02 -5.96 16.45
N ARG A 6 -22.34 -5.81 16.64
CA ARG A 6 -23.27 -6.94 16.73
C ARG A 6 -23.33 -7.74 15.43
N ARG A 7 -23.40 -7.07 14.28
CA ARG A 7 -23.40 -7.72 12.94
C ARG A 7 -22.08 -8.43 12.69
N PHE A 8 -20.97 -7.79 13.04
CA PHE A 8 -19.63 -8.35 12.91
C PHE A 8 -19.48 -9.62 13.75
N GLU A 9 -19.89 -9.60 15.02
CA GLU A 9 -19.84 -10.78 15.89
C GLU A 9 -20.65 -11.95 15.31
N LYS A 10 -21.89 -11.69 14.86
CA LYS A 10 -22.76 -12.73 14.28
C LYS A 10 -22.24 -13.31 12.96
N THR A 11 -21.39 -12.57 12.24
CA THR A 11 -20.87 -12.96 10.92
C THR A 11 -19.35 -13.15 10.86
N PHE A 12 -18.71 -13.16 12.04
CA PHE A 12 -17.26 -13.04 12.20
C PHE A 12 -16.48 -13.96 11.27
N SER A 13 -16.78 -15.26 11.27
CA SER A 13 -16.01 -16.25 10.49
C SER A 13 -16.09 -15.99 8.98
N MET A 14 -17.23 -15.49 8.47
CA MET A 14 -17.39 -15.18 7.06
C MET A 14 -16.65 -13.89 6.68
N VAL A 15 -16.77 -12.85 7.50
CA VAL A 15 -16.05 -11.58 7.30
C VAL A 15 -14.54 -11.79 7.39
N ALA A 16 -14.08 -12.55 8.39
CA ALA A 16 -12.68 -12.91 8.58
C ALA A 16 -12.14 -13.71 7.39
N PHE A 17 -12.89 -14.72 6.91
CA PHE A 17 -12.50 -15.48 5.72
C PHE A 17 -12.37 -14.60 4.48
N ALA A 18 -13.38 -13.77 4.18
CA ALA A 18 -13.38 -12.89 3.02
C ALA A 18 -12.20 -11.90 3.05
N SER A 19 -12.00 -11.26 4.21
CA SER A 19 -10.91 -10.31 4.43
C SER A 19 -9.53 -10.96 4.29
N ASN A 20 -9.31 -12.06 5.02
CA ASN A 20 -8.01 -12.75 5.04
C ASN A 20 -7.67 -13.36 3.68
N ARG A 21 -8.67 -13.93 2.97
CA ARG A 21 -8.46 -14.47 1.63
C ARG A 21 -7.98 -13.40 0.67
N HIS A 22 -8.54 -12.20 0.74
CA HIS A 22 -8.10 -11.06 -0.08
C HIS A 22 -6.67 -10.63 0.27
N LEU A 23 -6.37 -10.42 1.56
CA LEU A 23 -5.05 -9.97 2.01
C LEU A 23 -3.95 -10.97 1.61
N VAL A 24 -4.18 -12.27 1.82
CA VAL A 24 -3.24 -13.32 1.45
C VAL A 24 -3.07 -13.40 -0.07
N ASP A 25 -4.15 -13.26 -0.85
CA ASP A 25 -4.05 -13.21 -2.31
C ASP A 25 -3.22 -12.02 -2.78
N HIS A 26 -3.48 -10.85 -2.21
CA HIS A 26 -2.80 -9.61 -2.54
C HIS A 26 -1.30 -9.73 -2.26
N MET A 27 -0.91 -10.19 -1.07
CA MET A 27 0.50 -10.39 -0.71
C MET A 27 1.18 -11.42 -1.61
N ARG A 28 0.52 -12.55 -1.90
CA ARG A 28 1.04 -13.56 -2.83
C ARG A 28 1.25 -12.99 -4.24
N ARG A 29 0.30 -12.22 -4.76
CA ARG A 29 0.41 -11.58 -6.07
C ARG A 29 1.49 -10.51 -6.09
N LEU A 30 1.60 -9.70 -5.04
CA LEU A 30 2.65 -8.69 -4.88
C LEU A 30 4.03 -9.33 -5.00
N ILE A 31 4.26 -10.40 -4.23
CA ILE A 31 5.55 -11.09 -4.18
C ILE A 31 5.88 -11.76 -5.53
N ASN A 32 4.91 -12.48 -6.10
CA ASN A 32 5.17 -13.29 -7.29
C ASN A 32 5.12 -12.50 -8.60
N LEU A 33 4.19 -11.56 -8.75
CA LEU A 33 4.06 -10.79 -9.99
C LEU A 33 5.11 -9.69 -10.08
N LEU A 34 5.44 -9.04 -8.96
CA LEU A 34 6.48 -8.01 -8.96
C LEU A 34 7.88 -8.58 -8.69
N GLU A 35 7.98 -9.85 -8.30
CA GLU A 35 9.24 -10.55 -8.02
C GLU A 35 10.05 -9.86 -6.91
N ILE A 36 9.35 -9.34 -5.90
CA ILE A 36 9.90 -8.59 -4.75
C ILE A 36 9.55 -9.36 -3.47
N ASP A 37 10.51 -9.55 -2.57
CA ASP A 37 10.24 -10.15 -1.26
C ASP A 37 9.36 -9.24 -0.38
N ALA A 38 8.65 -9.82 0.59
CA ALA A 38 7.67 -9.10 1.41
C ALA A 38 8.24 -7.86 2.11
N GLU A 39 9.46 -7.95 2.67
CA GLU A 39 10.08 -6.84 3.38
C GLU A 39 10.50 -5.72 2.41
N SER A 40 11.00 -6.06 1.22
CA SER A 40 11.33 -5.08 0.18
C SER A 40 10.07 -4.40 -0.35
N ALA A 41 8.97 -5.13 -0.54
CA ALA A 41 7.70 -4.57 -0.98
C ALA A 41 7.12 -3.62 0.07
N MET A 42 7.21 -3.99 1.36
CA MET A 42 6.85 -3.14 2.49
C MET A 42 7.68 -1.85 2.51
N LEU A 43 9.01 -1.94 2.40
CA LEU A 43 9.89 -0.76 2.40
C LEU A 43 9.62 0.16 1.20
N TRP A 44 9.35 -0.40 0.03
CA TRP A 44 8.96 0.40 -1.14
C TRP A 44 7.65 1.15 -0.89
N GLY A 45 6.65 0.47 -0.34
CA GLY A 45 5.39 1.08 0.09
C GLY A 45 5.62 2.21 1.11
N LEU A 46 6.48 2.00 2.11
CA LEU A 46 6.80 3.02 3.12
C LEU A 46 7.43 4.26 2.51
N VAL A 47 8.41 4.12 1.61
CA VAL A 47 9.01 5.28 0.93
C VAL A 47 7.96 6.04 0.13
N ALA A 48 7.11 5.33 -0.62
CA ALA A 48 6.04 5.96 -1.40
C ALA A 48 5.04 6.71 -0.50
N HIS A 49 4.57 6.09 0.58
CA HIS A 49 3.60 6.70 1.50
C HIS A 49 4.17 7.89 2.25
N LEU A 50 5.35 7.75 2.87
CA LEU A 50 5.98 8.84 3.62
C LEU A 50 6.32 10.03 2.71
N GLY A 51 6.70 9.78 1.46
CA GLY A 51 7.01 10.83 0.49
C GLY A 51 5.81 11.69 0.10
N VAL A 52 4.58 11.15 0.16
CA VAL A 52 3.35 11.87 -0.25
C VAL A 52 2.39 12.16 0.91
N ALA A 53 2.61 11.61 2.10
CA ALA A 53 1.71 11.76 3.26
C ALA A 53 1.39 13.22 3.59
N HIS A 54 2.36 14.12 3.40
CA HIS A 54 2.18 15.56 3.63
C HIS A 54 1.12 16.22 2.73
N ALA A 55 0.82 15.62 1.56
CA ALA A 55 -0.16 16.11 0.61
C ALA A 55 -1.54 15.44 0.79
N MET A 56 -1.57 14.23 1.36
CA MET A 56 -2.78 13.43 1.55
C MET A 56 -3.50 13.81 2.85
N HIS A 57 -4.16 14.97 2.87
CA HIS A 57 -4.98 15.41 4.01
C HIS A 57 -6.46 14.99 3.87
N PRO A 58 -7.22 14.88 4.97
CA PRO A 58 -8.66 14.66 4.90
C PRO A 58 -9.36 15.69 4.00
N GLY A 59 -10.23 15.21 3.11
CA GLY A 59 -10.99 16.05 2.18
C GLY A 59 -10.22 16.50 0.92
N ALA A 60 -8.93 16.17 0.79
CA ALA A 60 -8.17 16.48 -0.43
C ALA A 60 -8.84 15.88 -1.67
N GLN A 61 -8.98 16.69 -2.72
CA GLN A 61 -9.57 16.24 -3.98
C GLN A 61 -8.47 15.80 -4.95
N PRO A 62 -8.70 14.76 -5.77
CA PRO A 62 -7.73 14.33 -6.78
C PRO A 62 -7.27 15.46 -7.71
N ALA A 63 -8.16 16.38 -8.07
CA ALA A 63 -7.85 17.53 -8.93
C ALA A 63 -6.80 18.49 -8.34
N ASP A 64 -6.69 18.54 -7.01
CA ASP A 64 -5.74 19.40 -6.30
C ASP A 64 -4.37 18.73 -6.14
N LEU A 65 -4.32 17.40 -6.24
CA LEU A 65 -3.14 16.59 -5.92
C LEU A 65 -2.50 15.93 -7.13
N LEU A 66 -3.22 15.74 -8.23
CA LEU A 66 -2.78 14.93 -9.36
C LEU A 66 -2.63 15.76 -10.64
N ALA A 67 -1.56 15.48 -11.38
CA ALA A 67 -1.39 15.90 -12.75
C ALA A 67 -2.40 15.17 -13.67
N PRO A 68 -2.63 15.65 -14.91
CA PRO A 68 -3.60 15.04 -15.83
C PRO A 68 -3.35 13.56 -16.16
N ASP A 69 -2.13 13.07 -15.95
CA ASP A 69 -1.74 11.67 -16.14
C ASP A 69 -1.94 10.79 -14.89
N GLY A 70 -2.50 11.35 -13.81
CA GLY A 70 -2.84 10.64 -12.58
C GLY A 70 -1.69 10.50 -11.57
N PHE A 71 -0.52 11.11 -11.81
CA PHE A 71 0.58 11.15 -10.84
C PHE A 71 0.54 12.42 -9.99
N MET A 72 1.21 12.42 -8.83
CA MET A 72 1.22 13.57 -7.92
C MET A 72 1.76 14.86 -8.57
N LEU A 73 1.11 15.98 -8.26
CA LEU A 73 1.59 17.35 -8.50
C LEU A 73 2.72 17.65 -7.52
N GLY A 74 3.88 18.03 -8.04
CA GLY A 74 5.10 18.16 -7.25
C GLY A 74 5.67 16.79 -6.88
N GLY A 75 6.98 16.61 -7.04
CA GLY A 75 7.61 15.32 -6.76
C GLY A 75 7.43 14.86 -5.31
N ALA A 76 7.54 13.55 -5.07
CA ALA A 76 7.51 12.99 -3.73
C ALA A 76 8.66 13.55 -2.88
N ARG A 77 8.38 13.84 -1.60
CA ARG A 77 9.41 14.29 -0.66
C ARG A 77 10.38 13.14 -0.36
N PRO A 78 11.70 13.38 -0.37
CA PRO A 78 12.67 12.36 0.03
C PRO A 78 12.50 11.96 1.51
N VAL A 79 12.74 10.69 1.81
CA VAL A 79 12.55 10.05 3.12
C VAL A 79 13.90 9.66 3.71
N ARG A 80 14.10 9.90 5.01
CA ARG A 80 15.37 9.56 5.67
C ARG A 80 15.44 8.07 5.96
N LEU A 81 16.66 7.51 5.91
CA LEU A 81 16.90 6.13 6.32
C LEU A 81 16.49 5.90 7.79
N ALA A 82 16.70 6.88 8.66
CA ALA A 82 16.33 6.78 10.08
C ALA A 82 14.81 6.58 10.26
N ASP A 83 14.00 7.34 9.53
CA ASP A 83 12.53 7.24 9.59
C ASP A 83 12.07 5.85 9.09
N LEU A 84 12.69 5.34 8.01
CA LEU A 84 12.38 4.01 7.49
C LEU A 84 12.72 2.91 8.50
N VAL A 85 13.87 3.00 9.17
CA VAL A 85 14.26 2.05 10.22
C VAL A 85 13.28 2.09 11.39
N GLN A 86 12.89 3.29 11.82
CA GLN A 86 11.96 3.47 12.94
C GLN A 86 10.57 2.91 12.60
N VAL A 87 10.02 3.25 11.44
CA VAL A 87 8.65 2.86 11.05
C VAL A 87 8.57 1.39 10.65
N SER A 88 9.60 0.85 9.99
CA SER A 88 9.58 -0.55 9.58
C SER A 88 9.91 -1.53 10.71
N GLY A 89 10.58 -1.06 11.79
CA GLY A 89 11.08 -1.90 12.87
C GLY A 89 12.18 -2.88 12.45
N LEU A 90 12.77 -2.72 11.26
CA LEU A 90 13.80 -3.62 10.73
C LEU A 90 15.20 -3.09 11.09
N PRO A 91 16.21 -3.97 11.24
CA PRO A 91 17.59 -3.54 11.46
C PRO A 91 18.07 -2.59 10.35
N LYS A 92 18.84 -1.55 10.73
CA LYS A 92 19.37 -0.54 9.79
C LYS A 92 20.06 -1.14 8.56
N GLU A 93 20.87 -2.17 8.77
CA GLU A 93 21.59 -2.84 7.69
C GLU A 93 20.63 -3.60 6.74
N THR A 94 19.58 -4.22 7.29
CA THR A 94 18.53 -4.86 6.49
C THR A 94 17.78 -3.85 5.62
N VAL A 95 17.40 -2.70 6.19
CA VAL A 95 16.72 -1.62 5.47
C VAL A 95 17.64 -1.09 4.35
N ARG A 96 18.88 -0.70 4.69
CA ARG A 96 19.86 -0.20 3.72
C ARG A 96 20.03 -1.16 2.53
N ARG A 97 20.29 -2.43 2.81
CA ARG A 97 20.52 -3.45 1.77
C ARG A 97 19.32 -3.62 0.84
N LYS A 98 18.08 -3.58 1.37
CA LYS A 98 16.87 -3.73 0.55
C LYS A 98 16.55 -2.49 -0.26
N LEU A 99 16.74 -1.29 0.30
CA LEU A 99 16.56 -0.03 -0.44
C LEU A 99 17.54 0.06 -1.63
N GLU A 100 18.79 -0.35 -1.44
CA GLU A 100 19.77 -0.42 -2.53
C GLU A 100 19.34 -1.41 -3.63
N LYS A 101 18.87 -2.61 -3.29
CA LYS A 101 18.30 -3.55 -4.28
C LYS A 101 17.08 -2.99 -5.02
N LEU A 102 16.21 -2.25 -4.33
CA LEU A 102 15.07 -1.59 -4.96
C LEU A 102 15.53 -0.47 -5.90
N ARG A 103 16.60 0.25 -5.57
CA ARG A 103 17.24 1.25 -6.43
C ARG A 103 17.84 0.63 -7.69
N GLU A 104 18.57 -0.47 -7.55
CA GLU A 104 19.12 -1.24 -8.68
C GLU A 104 18.02 -1.70 -9.64
N ARG A 105 16.83 -1.99 -9.11
CA ARG A 105 15.62 -2.34 -9.89
C ARG A 105 14.83 -1.13 -10.41
N GLY A 106 15.32 0.09 -10.21
CA GLY A 106 14.66 1.34 -10.63
C GLY A 106 13.41 1.70 -9.84
N LYS A 107 13.06 0.96 -8.77
CA LYS A 107 11.86 1.21 -7.95
C LYS A 107 12.01 2.40 -7.02
N LEU A 108 13.24 2.70 -6.61
CA LEU A 108 13.61 3.81 -5.76
C LEU A 108 14.74 4.63 -6.38
N GLY A 109 14.78 5.91 -6.03
CA GLY A 109 15.91 6.81 -6.26
C GLY A 109 16.57 7.18 -4.93
N ARG A 110 17.78 7.73 -5.05
CA ARG A 110 18.52 8.30 -3.92
C ARG A 110 18.99 9.69 -4.29
N THR A 111 18.69 10.66 -3.46
CA THR A 111 19.11 12.06 -3.64
C THR A 111 20.58 12.23 -3.26
N ASP A 112 21.18 13.36 -3.62
CA ASP A 112 22.59 13.66 -3.36
C ASP A 112 22.92 13.71 -1.86
N ASP A 113 21.97 14.16 -1.03
CA ASP A 113 22.05 14.15 0.43
C ASP A 113 21.72 12.78 1.05
N GLY A 114 21.49 11.75 0.22
CA GLY A 114 21.38 10.36 0.62
C GLY A 114 19.98 9.91 1.07
N HIS A 115 18.95 10.73 0.91
CA HIS A 115 17.56 10.39 1.18
C HIS A 115 16.94 9.54 0.06
N TRP A 116 15.86 8.84 0.39
CA TRP A 116 15.20 7.88 -0.50
C TRP A 116 13.91 8.45 -1.08
N VAL A 117 13.68 8.24 -2.36
CA VAL A 117 12.46 8.70 -3.04
C VAL A 117 11.88 7.58 -3.90
N ALA A 118 10.56 7.50 -4.00
CA ALA A 118 9.88 6.64 -4.97
C ALA A 118 9.60 7.49 -6.23
N PRO A 119 10.43 7.40 -7.28
CA PRO A 119 10.23 8.22 -8.47
C PRO A 119 9.02 7.70 -9.26
N ARG A 120 8.41 8.59 -10.05
CA ARG A 120 7.35 8.20 -11.00
C ARG A 120 7.79 7.07 -11.93
N THR A 121 9.04 7.10 -12.39
CA THR A 121 9.64 6.07 -13.25
C THR A 121 9.75 4.69 -12.58
N GLY A 122 9.62 4.61 -11.25
CA GLY A 122 9.57 3.33 -10.54
C GLY A 122 8.25 2.58 -10.70
N VAL A 123 7.21 3.25 -11.20
CA VAL A 123 5.92 2.65 -11.58
C VAL A 123 5.98 2.28 -13.06
N ASP A 124 6.40 1.04 -13.31
CA ASP A 124 6.32 0.43 -14.65
C ASP A 124 4.90 -0.10 -14.95
N GLU A 125 4.68 -0.52 -16.20
CA GLU A 125 3.41 -1.06 -16.66
C GLU A 125 2.90 -2.21 -15.78
N ARG A 126 3.81 -3.10 -15.36
CA ARG A 126 3.48 -4.23 -14.49
C ARG A 126 2.99 -3.76 -13.12
N THR A 127 3.62 -2.75 -12.54
CA THR A 127 3.23 -2.12 -11.26
C THR A 127 1.88 -1.43 -11.39
N TYR A 128 1.68 -0.69 -12.49
CA TYR A 128 0.43 0.00 -12.78
C TYR A 128 -0.74 -0.99 -12.88
N GLU A 129 -0.62 -2.02 -13.73
CA GLU A 129 -1.66 -3.04 -13.88
C GLU A 129 -1.87 -3.86 -12.61
N PHE A 130 -0.81 -4.18 -11.88
CA PHE A 130 -0.94 -4.82 -10.55
C PHE A 130 -1.79 -3.97 -9.60
N THR A 131 -1.56 -2.65 -9.57
CA THR A 131 -2.30 -1.72 -8.72
C THR A 131 -3.76 -1.65 -9.16
N ARG A 132 -4.02 -1.47 -10.45
CA ARG A 132 -5.36 -1.45 -11.04
C ARG A 132 -6.16 -2.70 -10.68
N GLU A 133 -5.60 -3.89 -10.89
CA GLU A 133 -6.26 -5.15 -10.57
C GLU A 133 -6.43 -5.38 -9.06
N SER A 134 -5.48 -4.88 -8.25
CA SER A 134 -5.61 -4.93 -6.79
C SER A 134 -6.75 -4.07 -6.28
N VAL A 135 -6.92 -2.86 -6.80
CA VAL A 135 -8.05 -1.97 -6.45
C VAL A 135 -9.39 -2.59 -6.84
N LYS A 136 -9.51 -3.15 -8.06
CA LYS A 136 -10.74 -3.86 -8.47
C LYS A 136 -11.11 -4.99 -7.50
N ARG A 137 -10.13 -5.82 -7.13
CA ARG A 137 -10.34 -6.94 -6.19
C ARG A 137 -10.67 -6.47 -4.78
N LEU A 138 -10.07 -5.38 -4.32
CA LEU A 138 -10.37 -4.78 -3.02
C LEU A 138 -11.82 -4.31 -2.97
N LEU A 139 -12.26 -3.55 -3.98
CA LEU A 139 -13.65 -3.07 -4.08
C LEU A 139 -14.65 -4.23 -4.16
N GLN A 140 -14.34 -5.29 -4.89
CA GLN A 140 -15.18 -6.49 -4.92
C GLN A 140 -15.27 -7.16 -3.54
N THR A 141 -14.15 -7.26 -2.83
CA THR A 141 -14.10 -7.85 -1.49
C THR A 141 -14.89 -7.01 -0.48
N ALA A 142 -14.78 -5.68 -0.56
CA ALA A 142 -15.55 -4.75 0.27
C ALA A 142 -17.06 -4.98 0.11
N ARG A 143 -17.56 -5.08 -1.13
CA ARG A 143 -18.98 -5.38 -1.40
C ARG A 143 -19.44 -6.72 -0.83
N VAL A 144 -18.57 -7.75 -0.88
CA VAL A 144 -18.87 -9.06 -0.29
C VAL A 144 -19.00 -8.93 1.23
N ILE A 145 -18.08 -8.22 1.88
CA ILE A 145 -18.11 -7.98 3.33
C ILE A 145 -19.35 -7.18 3.72
N GLU A 146 -19.67 -6.10 3.00
CA GLU A 146 -20.89 -5.31 3.20
C GLU A 146 -22.14 -6.19 3.10
N GLY A 147 -22.22 -7.05 2.08
CA GLY A 147 -23.31 -7.99 1.91
C GLY A 147 -23.43 -8.96 3.09
N ILE A 148 -22.32 -9.52 3.57
CA ILE A 148 -22.32 -10.42 4.73
C ILE A 148 -22.87 -9.70 5.97
N LEU A 149 -22.38 -8.50 6.27
CA LEU A 149 -22.80 -7.70 7.43
C LEU A 149 -24.29 -7.30 7.36
N GLN A 150 -24.78 -6.94 6.18
CA GLN A 150 -26.18 -6.56 5.98
C GLN A 150 -27.16 -7.71 6.25
N HIS A 151 -26.78 -8.95 5.92
CA HIS A 151 -27.62 -10.14 6.10
C HIS A 151 -27.51 -10.78 7.49
N ALA A 152 -26.72 -10.19 8.41
CA ALA A 152 -26.66 -10.64 9.79
C ALA A 152 -28.04 -10.52 10.46
N ARG A 153 -28.54 -11.63 11.00
CA ARG A 153 -29.74 -11.65 11.85
C ARG A 153 -29.35 -11.29 13.27
N LEU A 154 -29.94 -10.21 13.79
CA LEU A 154 -29.59 -9.63 15.09
C LEU A 154 -30.47 -10.11 16.25
N ASP A 155 -31.43 -10.97 15.91
CA ASP A 155 -32.36 -11.69 16.77
C ASP A 155 -31.65 -12.39 17.95
#